data_AF-A0A847C1T9-F1
#
_entry.id   AF-A0A847C1T9-F1
#
_cell.length_a   1.000
_cell.length_b   1.000
_cell.length_c   1.000
_cell.angle_alpha   90.00
_cell.angle_beta   90.00
_cell.angle_gamma   90.00
#
_symmetry.space_group_name_H-M   'P 1'
#
loop_
_entity.id
_entity.type
_entity.pdbx_description
1 polymer ?
#
loop_
_entity_poly.entity_id
_entity_poly.type
_entity_poly.pdbx_seq_one_letter_code
_entity_poly.pdbx_strand_id
1 'polypeptide(L)'
;MKLAVVGTGYIGLVTGACFAEMGNSVWCVDVDARKIENLKKGIIPIFEPGLEPVVKENFEAGRLHFTTELAEAMKHCRIYFIGVGTPPGEDGSADLQYVLAVAREIGRHLNGYGVVVNKSTVPVGTADKVRAAVREELDKRGVDHPFDVVSNPEFLKEGEAVKDCMKPDRIVIGVDSERSREVMEELYAPFNRNHQRTIFMGIRDAEMTKYTANAMLATKISFMNEISNL
;
A
#
# COMPACT_ATOMS: atom_id res chain seq x y z
N MET A 1 -15.31 -3.61 1.62
CA MET A 1 -14.42 -4.78 1.82
C MET A 1 -13.66 -4.68 3.15
N LYS A 2 -12.93 -5.73 3.55
CA LYS A 2 -12.06 -5.75 4.76
C LYS A 2 -10.59 -5.91 4.37
N LEU A 3 -9.75 -4.94 4.72
CA LEU A 3 -8.34 -4.91 4.32
C LEU A 3 -7.42 -4.48 5.47
N ALA A 4 -6.18 -4.96 5.43
CA ALA A 4 -5.11 -4.48 6.30
C ALA A 4 -4.13 -3.63 5.49
N VAL A 5 -3.62 -2.56 6.08
CA VAL A 5 -2.57 -1.71 5.52
C VAL A 5 -1.41 -1.68 6.51
N VAL A 6 -0.28 -2.24 6.12
CA VAL A 6 0.92 -2.36 6.97
C VAL A 6 1.87 -1.20 6.69
N GLY A 7 2.24 -0.50 7.75
CA GLY A 7 2.93 0.79 7.74
C GLY A 7 1.94 1.93 7.97
N THR A 8 2.19 2.74 9.00
CA THR A 8 1.41 3.96 9.31
C THR A 8 2.20 5.23 9.02
N GLY A 9 3.15 5.13 8.09
CA GLY A 9 3.78 6.30 7.46
C GLY A 9 2.82 7.00 6.49
N TYR A 10 3.34 7.97 5.75
CA TYR A 10 2.58 8.77 4.79
C TYR A 10 1.74 7.91 3.82
N ILE A 11 2.37 6.94 3.15
CA ILE A 11 1.70 6.10 2.17
C ILE A 11 0.58 5.27 2.82
N GLY A 12 0.91 4.52 3.88
CA GLY A 12 -0.01 3.56 4.46
C GLY A 12 -1.15 4.20 5.25
N LEU A 13 -0.88 5.25 6.04
CA LEU A 13 -1.92 5.91 6.83
C LEU A 13 -2.95 6.62 5.91
N VAL A 14 -2.49 7.36 4.90
CA VAL A 14 -3.37 8.03 3.94
C VAL A 14 -4.19 6.99 3.17
N THR A 15 -3.54 5.94 2.67
CA THR A 15 -4.23 4.86 1.94
C THR A 15 -5.31 4.21 2.81
N GLY A 16 -4.98 3.87 4.06
CA GLY A 16 -5.92 3.24 4.98
C GLY A 16 -7.11 4.15 5.33
N ALA A 17 -6.84 5.43 5.61
CA ALA A 17 -7.87 6.42 5.88
C ALA A 17 -8.81 6.63 4.68
N CYS A 18 -8.27 6.79 3.47
CA CYS A 18 -9.07 6.98 2.26
C CYS A 18 -9.89 5.74 1.88
N PHE A 19 -9.38 4.52 2.10
CA PHE A 19 -10.19 3.32 1.92
C PHE A 19 -11.33 3.22 2.94
N ALA A 20 -11.08 3.60 4.20
CA ALA A 20 -12.12 3.64 5.23
C ALA A 20 -13.20 4.67 4.89
N GLU A 21 -12.79 5.83 4.37
CA GLU A 21 -13.68 6.89 3.87
C GLU A 21 -14.57 6.42 2.70
N MET A 22 -14.04 5.52 1.85
CA MET A 22 -14.83 4.86 0.80
C MET A 22 -15.76 3.74 1.31
N GLY A 23 -15.91 3.59 2.63
CA GLY A 23 -16.82 2.64 3.27
C GLY A 23 -16.23 1.25 3.53
N ASN A 24 -14.91 1.07 3.38
CA ASN A 24 -14.26 -0.17 3.75
C ASN A 24 -14.00 -0.24 5.26
N SER A 25 -13.79 -1.45 5.78
CA SER A 25 -13.29 -1.67 7.14
C SER A 25 -11.80 -1.99 7.04
N VAL A 26 -10.97 -1.15 7.65
CA VAL A 26 -9.52 -1.08 7.42
C VAL A 26 -8.76 -1.22 8.73
N TRP A 27 -7.76 -2.10 8.74
CA TRP A 27 -6.82 -2.24 9.85
C TRP A 27 -5.47 -1.66 9.43
N CYS A 28 -5.10 -0.52 10.01
CA CYS A 28 -3.76 0.03 9.89
C CYS A 28 -2.85 -0.62 10.94
N VAL A 29 -1.74 -1.20 10.48
CA VAL A 29 -0.81 -1.98 11.30
C VAL A 29 0.57 -1.33 11.29
N ASP A 30 1.18 -1.15 12.46
CA ASP A 30 2.56 -0.66 12.58
C ASP A 30 3.23 -1.23 13.82
N VAL A 31 4.51 -1.57 13.73
CA VAL A 31 5.28 -2.12 14.85
C VAL A 31 5.53 -1.08 15.96
N ASP A 32 5.42 0.21 15.64
CA ASP A 32 5.58 1.29 16.62
C ASP A 32 4.30 1.47 17.45
N ALA A 33 4.30 0.86 18.64
CA ALA A 33 3.21 0.96 19.59
C ALA A 33 2.87 2.41 19.98
N ARG A 34 3.85 3.32 20.02
CA ARG A 34 3.59 4.73 20.35
C ARG A 34 2.80 5.42 19.24
N LYS A 35 3.14 5.16 17.98
CA LYS A 35 2.34 5.66 16.83
C LYS A 35 0.92 5.12 16.87
N ILE A 36 0.75 3.81 17.09
CA ILE A 36 -0.57 3.19 17.17
C ILE A 36 -1.42 3.79 18.30
N GLU A 37 -0.87 3.96 19.50
CA GLU A 37 -1.59 4.56 20.62
C GLU A 37 -1.92 6.03 20.41
N ASN A 38 -1.06 6.78 19.72
CA ASN A 38 -1.36 8.16 19.31
C ASN A 38 -2.48 8.21 18.25
N LEU A 39 -2.44 7.33 17.25
CA LEU A 39 -3.48 7.25 16.22
C LEU A 39 -4.86 6.91 16.80
N LYS A 40 -4.93 6.00 17.78
CA LYS A 40 -6.17 5.71 18.53
C LYS A 40 -6.73 6.92 19.30
N LYS A 41 -5.88 7.91 19.62
CA LYS A 41 -6.26 9.18 20.25
C LYS A 41 -6.49 10.30 19.23
N GLY A 42 -6.43 10.00 17.93
CA GLY A 42 -6.54 10.97 16.86
C GLY A 42 -5.33 11.89 16.70
N ILE A 43 -4.16 11.51 17.24
CA ILE A 43 -2.90 12.24 17.09
C ILE A 43 -2.14 11.66 15.90
N ILE A 44 -2.03 12.44 14.82
CA ILE A 44 -1.44 12.00 13.55
C ILE A 44 0.09 12.16 13.60
N PRO A 45 0.88 11.14 13.24
CA PRO A 45 2.35 11.18 13.33
C PRO A 45 3.03 11.94 12.17
N ILE A 46 2.25 12.46 11.22
CA ILE A 46 2.70 13.16 10.02
C ILE A 46 1.88 14.44 9.82
N PHE A 47 2.45 15.41 9.11
CA PHE A 47 1.71 16.58 8.66
C PHE A 47 1.11 16.32 7.28
N GLU A 48 -0.21 16.15 7.22
CA GLU A 48 -0.95 15.99 5.96
C GLU A 48 -2.31 16.70 6.07
N PRO A 49 -2.53 17.78 5.28
CA PRO A 49 -3.78 18.54 5.33
C PRO A 49 -5.02 17.66 5.10
N GLY A 50 -5.99 17.75 6.02
CA GLY A 50 -7.26 17.02 5.93
C GLY A 50 -7.20 15.56 6.37
N LEU A 51 -6.04 15.02 6.76
CA LEU A 51 -5.94 13.62 7.21
C LEU A 51 -6.52 13.39 8.60
N GLU A 52 -6.26 14.29 9.54
CA GLU A 52 -6.73 14.18 10.93
C GLU A 52 -8.25 14.00 11.07
N PRO A 53 -9.11 14.82 10.44
CA PRO A 53 -10.56 14.62 10.52
C PRO A 53 -10.98 13.28 9.91
N VAL A 54 -10.44 12.89 8.74
CA VAL A 54 -10.77 11.61 8.09
C VAL A 54 -10.41 10.43 8.99
N VAL A 55 -9.25 10.46 9.65
CA VAL A 55 -8.84 9.42 10.60
C VAL A 55 -9.77 9.36 11.80
N LYS A 56 -10.06 10.51 12.43
CA LYS A 56 -10.93 10.57 13.62
C LYS A 56 -12.34 10.06 13.31
N GLU A 57 -12.97 10.56 12.26
CA GLU A 57 -14.32 10.19 11.87
C GLU A 57 -14.45 8.69 11.53
N ASN A 58 -13.48 8.13 10.80
CA ASN A 58 -13.52 6.71 10.45
C ASN A 58 -13.17 5.78 11.62
N PHE A 59 -12.32 6.24 12.55
CA PHE A 59 -12.04 5.51 13.78
C PHE A 59 -13.27 5.47 14.69
N GLU A 60 -13.93 6.61 14.90
CA GLU A 60 -15.18 6.71 15.67
C GLU A 60 -16.32 5.91 15.03
N ALA A 61 -16.40 5.89 13.70
CA ALA A 61 -17.40 5.11 12.96
C ALA A 61 -17.11 3.60 12.91
N GLY A 62 -16.00 3.13 13.50
CA GLY A 62 -15.62 1.72 13.51
C GLY A 62 -15.25 1.15 12.14
N ARG A 63 -14.86 2.02 11.20
CA ARG A 63 -14.34 1.63 9.88
C ARG A 63 -12.83 1.60 9.80
N LEU A 64 -12.14 2.34 10.68
CA LEU A 64 -10.69 2.37 10.77
C LEU A 64 -10.25 1.81 12.12
N HIS A 65 -9.31 0.87 12.10
CA HIS A 65 -8.77 0.21 13.28
C HIS A 65 -7.24 0.33 13.27
N PHE A 66 -6.64 0.40 14.46
CA PHE A 66 -5.19 0.48 14.62
C PHE A 66 -4.71 -0.64 15.55
N THR A 67 -3.70 -1.39 15.11
CA THR A 67 -3.07 -2.46 15.91
C THR A 67 -1.57 -2.54 15.63
N THR A 68 -0.83 -3.14 16.55
CA THR A 68 0.59 -3.49 16.36
C THR A 68 0.79 -4.87 15.75
N GLU A 69 -0.26 -5.69 15.73
CA GLU A 69 -0.18 -7.11 15.38
C GLU A 69 -0.87 -7.38 14.04
N LEU A 70 -0.10 -7.73 13.00
CA LEU A 70 -0.69 -8.07 11.71
C LEU A 70 -1.60 -9.29 11.81
N ALA A 71 -1.22 -10.27 12.64
CA ALA A 71 -2.01 -11.46 12.90
C ALA A 71 -3.44 -11.13 13.41
N GLU A 72 -3.63 -10.03 14.14
CA GLU A 72 -4.96 -9.58 14.57
C GLU A 72 -5.79 -9.11 13.38
N ALA A 73 -5.23 -8.23 12.54
CA ALA A 73 -5.89 -7.73 11.34
C ALA A 73 -6.25 -8.87 10.36
N MET A 74 -5.38 -9.87 10.23
CA MET A 74 -5.56 -11.01 9.33
C MET A 74 -6.72 -11.94 9.69
N LYS A 75 -7.23 -11.89 10.93
CA LYS A 75 -8.47 -12.61 11.32
C LYS A 75 -9.70 -12.09 10.57
N HIS A 76 -9.66 -10.83 10.16
CA HIS A 76 -10.79 -10.12 9.55
C HIS A 76 -10.57 -9.81 8.07
N CYS A 77 -9.31 -9.69 7.64
CA CYS A 77 -8.94 -9.20 6.33
C CYS A 77 -8.50 -10.33 5.39
N ARG A 78 -8.66 -10.08 4.09
CA ARG A 78 -8.18 -10.95 3.00
C ARG A 78 -7.33 -10.19 1.97
N ILE A 79 -7.24 -8.87 2.10
CA ILE A 79 -6.41 -8.00 1.26
C ILE A 79 -5.40 -7.33 2.20
N TYR A 80 -4.12 -7.43 1.87
CA TYR A 80 -3.01 -6.98 2.72
C TYR A 80 -2.11 -6.04 1.94
N PHE A 81 -2.24 -4.74 2.19
CA PHE A 81 -1.37 -3.73 1.59
C PHE A 81 -0.05 -3.64 2.36
N ILE A 82 1.07 -3.74 1.64
CA ILE A 82 2.40 -3.46 2.15
C ILE A 82 2.74 -2.02 1.77
N GLY A 83 2.66 -1.11 2.73
CA GLY A 83 2.91 0.33 2.60
C GLY A 83 4.04 0.82 3.51
N VAL A 84 5.04 -0.03 3.76
CA VAL A 84 6.24 0.29 4.57
C VAL A 84 7.29 1.03 3.74
N GLY A 85 8.22 1.71 4.40
CA GLY A 85 9.30 2.42 3.73
C GLY A 85 10.29 1.49 3.05
N THR A 86 10.90 1.99 1.96
CA THR A 86 11.97 1.34 1.19
C THR A 86 13.15 2.31 1.05
N PRO A 87 13.84 2.62 2.17
CA PRO A 87 14.96 3.58 2.15
C PRO A 87 16.09 3.06 1.26
N PRO A 88 17.01 3.95 0.82
CA PRO A 88 18.21 3.50 0.12
C PRO A 88 19.10 2.69 1.08
N GLY A 89 19.61 1.56 0.59
CA GLY A 89 20.69 0.80 1.21
C GLY A 89 22.06 1.47 1.02
N GLU A 90 23.10 0.85 1.57
CA GLU A 90 24.47 1.41 1.54
C GLU A 90 25.02 1.59 0.12
N ASP A 91 24.57 0.78 -0.84
CA ASP A 91 24.94 0.84 -2.26
C ASP A 91 23.97 1.69 -3.10
N GLY A 92 22.98 2.35 -2.48
CA GLY A 92 21.94 3.12 -3.14
C GLY A 92 20.79 2.30 -3.72
N SER A 93 20.82 0.96 -3.61
CA SER A 93 19.68 0.11 -3.98
C SER A 93 18.52 0.31 -2.99
N ALA A 94 17.29 -0.04 -3.39
CA ALA A 94 16.16 0.02 -2.47
C ALA A 94 16.25 -1.11 -1.43
N ASP A 95 16.19 -0.76 -0.15
CA ASP A 95 16.15 -1.73 0.93
C ASP A 95 14.75 -2.36 1.05
N LEU A 96 14.69 -3.67 0.85
CA LEU A 96 13.47 -4.46 0.86
C LEU A 96 13.23 -5.21 2.18
N GLN A 97 14.07 -5.02 3.20
CA GLN A 97 13.99 -5.80 4.44
C GLN A 97 12.60 -5.70 5.09
N TYR A 98 12.01 -4.50 5.11
CA TYR A 98 10.70 -4.27 5.72
C TYR A 98 9.57 -4.89 4.90
N VAL A 99 9.62 -4.76 3.57
CA VAL A 99 8.65 -5.37 2.65
C VAL A 99 8.64 -6.88 2.80
N LEU A 100 9.83 -7.50 2.82
CA LEU A 100 9.97 -8.95 2.95
C LEU A 100 9.62 -9.46 4.35
N ALA A 101 9.88 -8.67 5.40
CA ALA A 101 9.45 -9.00 6.75
C ALA A 101 7.91 -9.08 6.84
N VAL A 102 7.20 -8.09 6.29
CA VAL A 102 5.73 -8.10 6.22
C VAL A 102 5.23 -9.28 5.38
N ALA A 103 5.85 -9.55 4.23
CA ALA A 103 5.49 -10.69 3.39
C ALA A 103 5.61 -12.03 4.14
N ARG A 104 6.69 -12.23 4.91
CA ARG A 104 6.85 -13.43 5.74
C ARG A 104 5.81 -13.48 6.86
N GLU A 105 5.52 -12.36 7.51
CA GLU A 105 4.48 -12.30 8.55
C GLU A 105 3.09 -12.68 8.00
N ILE A 106 2.75 -12.20 6.80
CA ILE A 106 1.55 -12.65 6.08
C ILE A 106 1.60 -14.16 5.88
N GLY A 107 2.70 -14.71 5.34
CA GLY A 107 2.84 -16.16 5.12
C GLY A 107 2.72 -17.00 6.39
N ARG A 108 3.13 -16.49 7.56
CA ARG A 108 2.97 -17.17 8.86
C ARG A 108 1.53 -17.28 9.34
N HIS A 109 0.69 -16.32 8.96
CA HIS A 109 -0.67 -16.20 9.50
C HIS A 109 -1.78 -16.36 8.46
N LEU A 110 -1.43 -16.44 7.17
CA LEU A 110 -2.40 -16.59 6.09
C LEU A 110 -3.23 -17.86 6.31
N ASN A 111 -4.55 -17.72 6.23
CA ASN A 111 -5.51 -18.81 6.41
C ASN A 111 -6.65 -18.64 5.40
N GLY A 112 -6.61 -19.46 4.35
CA GLY A 112 -7.45 -19.32 3.16
C GLY A 112 -6.88 -18.35 2.14
N TYR A 113 -7.68 -17.96 1.15
CA TYR A 113 -7.23 -17.11 0.05
C TYR A 113 -6.86 -15.70 0.51
N GLY A 114 -5.77 -15.13 0.00
CA GLY A 114 -5.37 -13.74 0.25
C GLY A 114 -4.85 -13.00 -0.98
N VAL A 115 -4.92 -11.67 -0.94
CA VAL A 115 -4.30 -10.79 -1.94
C VAL A 115 -3.29 -9.89 -1.23
N VAL A 116 -2.01 -10.05 -1.58
CA VAL A 116 -0.91 -9.25 -1.05
C VAL A 116 -0.60 -8.12 -2.03
N VAL A 117 -0.80 -6.87 -1.61
CA VAL A 117 -0.69 -5.71 -2.48
C VAL A 117 0.56 -4.91 -2.12
N ASN A 118 1.55 -4.92 -3.00
CA ASN A 118 2.74 -4.07 -2.87
C ASN A 118 2.38 -2.64 -3.23
N LYS A 119 2.35 -1.77 -2.23
CA LYS A 119 2.11 -0.33 -2.40
C LYS A 119 3.36 0.51 -2.20
N SER A 120 4.31 0.02 -1.39
CA SER A 120 5.67 0.56 -1.30
C SER A 120 6.30 0.73 -2.69
N THR A 121 7.10 1.79 -2.87
CA THR A 121 7.89 1.94 -4.10
C THR A 121 9.02 0.90 -4.07
N VAL A 122 8.94 -0.11 -4.94
CA VAL A 122 9.84 -1.27 -4.96
C VAL A 122 10.38 -1.54 -6.37
N PRO A 123 11.66 -1.96 -6.52
CA PRO A 123 12.23 -2.27 -7.82
C PRO A 123 11.47 -3.38 -8.54
N VAL A 124 11.59 -3.42 -9.88
CA VAL A 124 10.99 -4.45 -10.72
C VAL A 124 11.44 -5.85 -10.29
N GLY A 125 10.49 -6.78 -10.17
CA GLY A 125 10.69 -8.15 -9.68
C GLY A 125 10.54 -8.30 -8.17
N THR A 126 10.17 -7.26 -7.43
CA THR A 126 9.97 -7.36 -5.97
C THR A 126 8.72 -8.17 -5.64
N ALA A 127 7.67 -8.11 -6.45
CA ALA A 127 6.50 -8.97 -6.30
C ALA A 127 6.85 -10.46 -6.31
N ASP A 128 7.82 -10.88 -7.13
CA ASP A 128 8.30 -12.27 -7.16
C ASP A 128 8.98 -12.65 -5.84
N LYS A 129 9.78 -11.73 -5.26
CA LYS A 129 10.41 -11.92 -3.95
C LYS A 129 9.38 -11.99 -2.82
N VAL A 130 8.35 -11.16 -2.87
CA VAL A 130 7.21 -11.19 -1.93
C VAL A 130 6.46 -12.52 -2.06
N ARG A 131 6.19 -12.97 -3.28
CA ARG A 131 5.55 -14.26 -3.55
C ARG A 131 6.35 -15.42 -2.97
N ALA A 132 7.67 -15.42 -3.18
CA ALA A 132 8.58 -16.43 -2.63
C ALA A 132 8.58 -16.40 -1.08
N ALA A 133 8.64 -15.22 -0.47
CA ALA A 133 8.67 -15.07 0.98
C ALA A 133 7.37 -15.54 1.66
N VAL A 134 6.20 -15.26 1.07
CA VAL A 134 4.91 -15.78 1.57
C VAL A 134 4.86 -17.30 1.42
N ARG A 135 5.27 -17.83 0.26
CA ARG A 135 5.26 -19.28 -0.02
C ARG A 135 6.19 -20.05 0.92
N GLU A 136 7.39 -19.54 1.18
CA GLU A 136 8.36 -20.15 2.11
C GLU A 136 7.76 -20.38 3.50
N GLU A 137 6.99 -19.40 4.02
CA GLU A 137 6.36 -19.54 5.34
C GLU A 137 5.13 -20.46 5.33
N LEU A 138 4.41 -20.56 4.21
CA LEU A 138 3.35 -21.56 4.03
C LEU A 138 3.91 -22.98 4.00
N ASP A 139 5.02 -23.17 3.28
CA ASP A 139 5.71 -24.47 3.17
C ASP A 139 6.25 -24.89 4.55
N LYS A 140 6.85 -23.97 5.32
CA LYS A 140 7.27 -24.23 6.72
C LYS A 140 6.12 -24.66 7.63
N ARG A 141 4.91 -24.15 7.37
CA ARG A 141 3.69 -24.51 8.11
C ARG A 141 3.05 -25.81 7.62
N GLY A 142 3.47 -26.34 6.46
CA GLY A 142 2.88 -27.52 5.84
C GLY A 142 1.42 -27.29 5.39
N VAL A 143 1.07 -26.08 4.98
CA VAL A 143 -0.29 -25.73 4.52
C VAL A 143 -0.26 -25.16 3.11
N ASP A 144 -1.31 -25.44 2.32
CA ASP A 144 -1.50 -24.84 1.00
C ASP A 144 -2.68 -23.86 1.02
N HIS A 145 -2.37 -22.59 1.26
CA HIS A 145 -3.33 -21.50 1.15
C HIS A 145 -3.03 -20.70 -0.13
N PRO A 146 -4.00 -20.58 -1.05
CA PRO A 146 -3.78 -19.85 -2.29
C PRO A 146 -3.65 -18.35 -2.02
N PHE A 147 -2.84 -17.64 -2.79
CA PHE A 147 -2.74 -16.18 -2.70
C PHE A 147 -2.23 -15.59 -4.01
N ASP A 148 -2.57 -14.33 -4.25
CA ASP A 148 -2.04 -13.53 -5.34
C ASP A 148 -1.21 -12.35 -4.81
N VAL A 149 -0.23 -11.92 -5.61
CA VAL A 149 0.59 -10.73 -5.33
C VAL A 149 0.29 -9.69 -6.40
N VAL A 150 -0.01 -8.46 -5.98
CA VAL A 150 -0.41 -7.35 -6.83
C VAL A 150 0.57 -6.21 -6.64
N SER A 151 0.89 -5.49 -7.72
CA SER A 151 1.59 -4.20 -7.64
C SER A 151 0.58 -3.06 -7.75
N ASN A 152 0.46 -2.22 -6.73
CA ASN A 152 -0.38 -1.02 -6.77
C ASN A 152 0.42 0.18 -6.25
N PRO A 153 1.32 0.73 -7.09
CA PRO A 153 2.15 1.86 -6.69
C PRO A 153 1.28 3.07 -6.32
N GLU A 154 1.83 3.92 -5.46
CA GLU A 154 1.23 5.20 -5.10
C GLU A 154 1.80 6.34 -5.97
N PHE A 155 1.04 7.43 -6.13
CA PHE A 155 1.48 8.64 -6.84
C PHE A 155 1.10 9.91 -6.05
N LEU A 156 1.16 9.81 -4.71
CA LEU A 156 0.74 10.85 -3.80
C LEU A 156 1.86 11.90 -3.62
N LYS A 157 1.49 13.17 -3.50
CA LYS A 157 2.41 14.27 -3.19
C LYS A 157 2.26 14.70 -1.74
N GLU A 158 3.34 14.71 -0.96
CA GLU A 158 3.32 15.19 0.43
C GLU A 158 2.70 16.59 0.52
N GLY A 159 1.70 16.76 1.42
CA GLY A 159 0.90 17.97 1.54
C GLY A 159 -0.40 18.00 0.73
N GLU A 160 -0.61 17.06 -0.20
CA GLU A 160 -1.86 16.88 -0.96
C GLU A 160 -2.31 15.40 -1.04
N ALA A 161 -1.77 14.52 -0.19
CA ALA A 161 -2.02 13.07 -0.20
C ALA A 161 -3.49 12.70 -0.19
N VAL A 162 -4.27 13.32 0.69
CA VAL A 162 -5.69 12.98 0.87
C VAL A 162 -6.45 13.31 -0.40
N LYS A 163 -6.20 14.49 -0.96
CA LYS A 163 -6.82 14.93 -2.21
C LYS A 163 -6.40 14.05 -3.39
N ASP A 164 -5.12 13.74 -3.52
CA ASP A 164 -4.58 12.87 -4.56
C ASP A 164 -5.14 11.45 -4.45
N CYS A 165 -5.30 10.92 -3.24
CA CYS A 165 -5.84 9.58 -3.02
C CYS A 165 -7.35 9.51 -3.31
N MET A 166 -8.10 10.55 -2.96
CA MET A 166 -9.56 10.61 -3.16
C MET A 166 -9.94 10.95 -4.61
N LYS A 167 -9.07 11.63 -5.37
CA LYS A 167 -9.30 12.02 -6.76
C LYS A 167 -8.05 11.78 -7.63
N PRO A 168 -7.57 10.53 -7.74
CA PRO A 168 -6.28 10.24 -8.39
C PRO A 168 -6.38 10.41 -9.90
N ASP A 169 -5.40 11.03 -10.56
CA ASP A 169 -5.39 11.13 -12.04
C ASP A 169 -5.56 9.76 -12.72
N ARG A 170 -4.93 8.74 -12.12
CA ARG A 170 -4.96 7.33 -12.53
C ARG A 170 -4.63 6.43 -11.35
N ILE A 171 -5.09 5.18 -11.41
CA ILE A 171 -4.79 4.12 -10.45
C ILE A 171 -4.11 2.99 -11.23
N VAL A 172 -2.83 2.76 -10.99
CA VAL A 172 -2.07 1.70 -11.67
C VAL A 172 -2.17 0.42 -10.86
N ILE A 173 -2.56 -0.68 -11.51
CA ILE A 173 -2.70 -1.99 -10.88
C ILE A 173 -2.06 -3.06 -11.78
N GLY A 174 -0.96 -3.63 -11.29
CA GLY A 174 -0.29 -4.78 -11.89
C GLY A 174 -0.84 -6.08 -11.31
N VAL A 175 -1.39 -6.94 -12.16
CA VAL A 175 -2.00 -8.24 -11.79
C VAL A 175 -1.52 -9.34 -12.75
N ASP A 176 -1.56 -10.58 -12.29
CA ASP A 176 -1.26 -11.78 -13.11
C ASP A 176 -2.36 -12.85 -13.03
N SER A 177 -3.49 -12.56 -12.39
CA SER A 177 -4.66 -13.44 -12.31
C SER A 177 -5.97 -12.67 -12.48
N GLU A 178 -6.98 -13.29 -13.09
CA GLU A 178 -8.32 -12.68 -13.21
C GLU A 178 -8.95 -12.48 -11.83
N ARG A 179 -8.73 -13.42 -10.91
CA ARG A 179 -9.25 -13.34 -9.53
C ARG A 179 -8.71 -12.12 -8.78
N SER A 180 -7.42 -11.82 -8.88
CA SER A 180 -6.84 -10.63 -8.24
C SER A 180 -7.31 -9.35 -8.94
N ARG A 181 -7.49 -9.37 -10.27
CA ARG A 181 -8.09 -8.27 -11.02
C ARG A 181 -9.49 -7.92 -10.52
N GLU A 182 -10.38 -8.90 -10.41
CA GLU A 182 -11.76 -8.72 -9.92
C GLU A 182 -11.78 -8.14 -8.49
N VAL A 183 -10.95 -8.67 -7.59
CA VAL A 183 -10.84 -8.18 -6.21
C VAL A 183 -10.38 -6.71 -6.17
N MET A 184 -9.39 -6.35 -6.97
CA MET A 184 -8.86 -4.98 -7.03
C MET A 184 -9.84 -4.04 -7.72
N GLU A 185 -10.60 -4.51 -8.71
CA GLU A 185 -11.65 -3.75 -9.38
C GLU A 185 -12.80 -3.43 -8.41
N GLU A 186 -13.27 -4.40 -7.62
CA GLU A 186 -14.27 -4.17 -6.57
C GLU A 186 -13.77 -3.16 -5.52
N LEU A 187 -12.53 -3.33 -5.06
CA LEU A 187 -11.94 -2.46 -4.04
C LEU A 187 -11.85 -1.00 -4.53
N TYR A 188 -11.52 -0.79 -5.79
CA TYR A 188 -11.37 0.54 -6.39
C TYR A 188 -12.63 1.08 -7.06
N ALA A 189 -13.72 0.33 -7.14
CA ALA A 189 -14.97 0.78 -7.76
C ALA A 189 -15.49 2.13 -7.22
N PRO A 190 -15.42 2.44 -5.90
CA PRO A 190 -15.83 3.76 -5.39
C PRO A 190 -15.03 4.94 -5.97
N PHE A 191 -13.75 4.73 -6.31
CA PHE A 191 -12.87 5.76 -6.87
C PHE A 191 -13.11 5.97 -8.38
N ASN A 192 -13.76 5.01 -9.05
CA ASN A 192 -14.02 5.02 -10.50
C ASN A 192 -15.44 5.46 -10.90
N ARG A 193 -16.30 5.82 -9.92
CA ARG A 193 -17.73 6.14 -10.18
C ARG A 193 -17.98 7.18 -11.27
N ASN A 194 -17.12 8.20 -11.35
CA ASN A 194 -17.30 9.29 -12.30
C ASN A 194 -16.52 9.06 -13.62
N HIS A 195 -15.35 8.43 -13.53
CA HIS A 195 -14.44 8.22 -14.65
C HIS A 195 -13.61 6.96 -14.37
N GLN A 196 -13.41 6.13 -15.40
CA GLN A 196 -12.48 5.00 -15.29
C GLN A 196 -11.05 5.52 -15.21
N ARG A 197 -10.47 5.42 -14.01
CA ARG A 197 -9.11 5.86 -13.66
C ARG A 197 -8.16 4.67 -13.51
N THR A 198 -8.68 3.46 -13.37
CA THR A 198 -7.86 2.26 -13.21
C THR A 198 -7.22 1.81 -14.53
N ILE A 199 -5.91 1.61 -14.50
CA ILE A 199 -5.11 1.05 -15.60
C ILE A 199 -4.55 -0.29 -15.12
N PHE A 200 -5.09 -1.37 -15.65
CA PHE A 200 -4.58 -2.72 -15.42
C PHE A 200 -3.44 -3.06 -16.37
N MET A 201 -2.38 -3.67 -15.86
CA MET A 201 -1.19 -4.08 -16.62
C MET A 201 -0.50 -5.28 -15.94
N GLY A 202 0.64 -5.72 -16.47
CA GLY A 202 1.47 -6.73 -15.81
C GLY A 202 2.11 -6.18 -14.52
N ILE A 203 2.41 -7.07 -13.57
CA ILE A 203 3.00 -6.70 -12.27
C ILE A 203 4.31 -5.90 -12.44
N ARG A 204 5.21 -6.40 -13.29
CA ARG A 204 6.51 -5.75 -13.55
C ARG A 204 6.37 -4.40 -14.25
N ASP A 205 5.35 -4.24 -15.10
CA ASP A 205 5.04 -2.97 -15.78
C ASP A 205 4.56 -1.92 -14.76
N ALA A 206 3.73 -2.34 -13.80
CA ALA A 206 3.28 -1.48 -12.72
C ALA A 206 4.42 -1.06 -11.79
N GLU A 207 5.32 -1.99 -11.41
CA GLU A 207 6.53 -1.68 -10.65
C GLU A 207 7.41 -0.65 -11.40
N MET A 208 7.63 -0.85 -12.70
CA MET A 208 8.41 0.06 -13.53
C MET A 208 7.76 1.45 -13.64
N THR A 209 6.44 1.51 -13.82
CA THR A 209 5.69 2.76 -14.02
C THR A 209 5.96 3.79 -12.91
N LYS A 210 6.09 3.35 -11.66
CA LYS A 210 6.41 4.25 -10.54
C LYS A 210 7.79 4.89 -10.69
N TYR A 211 8.80 4.09 -11.00
CA TYR A 211 10.17 4.57 -11.22
C TYR A 211 10.24 5.50 -12.43
N THR A 212 9.61 5.13 -13.55
CA THR A 212 9.59 5.96 -14.76
C THR A 212 8.91 7.30 -14.51
N ALA A 213 7.78 7.34 -13.81
CA ALA A 213 7.08 8.58 -13.49
C ALA A 213 7.95 9.53 -12.65
N ASN A 214 8.55 9.02 -11.56
CA ASN A 214 9.41 9.82 -10.70
C ASN A 214 10.68 10.30 -11.43
N ALA A 215 11.31 9.41 -12.22
CA ALA A 215 12.50 9.76 -13.01
C ALA A 215 12.21 10.85 -14.06
N MET A 216 11.05 10.78 -14.73
CA MET A 216 10.64 11.80 -15.70
C MET A 216 10.39 13.16 -15.04
N LEU A 217 9.76 13.19 -13.86
CA LEU A 217 9.56 14.43 -13.11
C LEU A 217 10.90 15.07 -12.69
N ALA A 218 11.82 14.25 -12.17
CA ALA A 218 13.17 14.71 -11.81
C ALA A 218 13.95 15.23 -13.03
N THR A 219 13.79 14.56 -14.19
CA THR A 219 14.39 14.97 -15.46
C THR A 219 13.87 16.34 -15.90
N LYS A 220 12.56 16.58 -15.83
CA LYS A 220 11.97 17.88 -16.21
C LYS A 220 12.49 19.04 -15.35
N ILE A 221 12.63 18.80 -14.04
CA ILE A 221 13.17 19.81 -13.12
C ILE A 221 14.64 20.09 -13.45
N SER A 222 15.45 19.05 -13.56
CA SER A 222 16.89 19.18 -13.83
C SER A 222 17.14 19.84 -15.18
N PHE A 223 16.36 19.48 -16.21
CA PHE A 223 16.42 20.09 -17.52
C PHE A 223 16.15 21.61 -17.45
N MET A 224 15.09 22.03 -16.77
CA MET A 224 14.78 23.46 -16.64
C MET A 224 15.81 24.22 -15.80
N ASN A 225 16.39 23.60 -14.78
CA ASN A 225 17.48 24.19 -14.00
C ASN A 225 18.71 24.44 -14.88
N GLU A 226 19.08 23.47 -15.71
CA GLU A 226 20.19 23.62 -16.67
C GLU A 226 19.92 24.74 -17.68
N ILE A 227 18.71 24.82 -18.24
CA ILE A 227 18.31 25.92 -19.13
C ILE A 227 18.36 27.28 -18.42
N SER A 228 17.98 27.35 -17.13
CA SER A 228 18.01 28.60 -16.37
C SER A 228 19.43 29.08 -16.02
N ASN A 229 20.42 28.20 -16.06
CA ASN A 229 21.82 28.54 -15.75
C ASN A 229 22.59 29.03 -16.99
N LEU A 230 22.07 28.79 -18.20
CA LEU A 230 22.61 29.28 -19.48
C LEU A 230 22.19 30.73 -19.76
#